data_AF-A0A3M1YAD6-F1
#
_entry.id   AF-A0A3M1YAD6-F1
#
_cell.length_a   1.000
_cell.length_b   1.000
_cell.length_c   1.000
_cell.angle_alpha   90.00
_cell.angle_beta   90.00
_cell.angle_gamma   90.00
#
_symmetry.space_group_name_H-M   'P 1'
#
loop_
_entity.id
_entity.type
_entity.pdbx_description
1 polymer ?
#
loop_
_entity_poly.entity_id
_entity_poly.type
_entity_poly.pdbx_seq_one_letter_code
_entity_poly.pdbx_strand_id
1 'polypeptide(L)'
;MGIRLDWEVETEKTSTRTLGEDPATKRQRRRARLNLLLAILGFAGVIVGAFWGIKTVIDEANNRLETSLRDTVEAEITALRIGDINAFLRIQRSATDAWEAQQRAEFNTYQEILYRSETTQLTGQILDIEIDDPRARVAVQEIIDGVPYTRIWFYWRYDEDIDELTGRPTEGGWRHVPPDYTFWGAPGVYDGQYVDVNYLGVDAEFGRSMGSTLDEWIQLGCRALDCTALQPITVSIQPSGVPTNGWDAGDQWLLRVISPYISRARSDMPFSPQLRNEIGQIIAERLVLIASGSQWAEATTDAAFVQQSIIAWLLGRFTQVDTGTYFISSLATLYDDAAVGQLLKAVIADNRIAVLSQITGTSLDQSLVDWRDYFTFRLGLENRYIQEGNSTGVFALYVNTPEMQQAALDRLNQGALAQTPTVTLVQGTYPSPDGAPQLVATVRLNDVEYQVLFRLVGDEWLRAS
;
A
#
# COMPACT_ATOMS: atom_id res chain seq x y z
N MET A 1 -23.45 65.63 22.48
CA MET A 1 -22.83 66.84 21.89
C MET A 1 -22.20 66.43 20.57
N GLY A 2 -22.81 66.78 19.45
CA GLY A 2 -22.32 66.47 18.11
C GLY A 2 -22.06 67.77 17.37
N ILE A 3 -20.83 67.96 16.90
CA ILE A 3 -20.41 69.13 16.13
C ILE A 3 -20.75 68.83 14.67
N ARG A 4 -21.75 69.55 14.14
CA ARG A 4 -22.04 69.63 12.71
C ARG A 4 -21.18 70.77 12.15
N LEU A 5 -20.33 70.47 11.17
CA LEU A 5 -19.67 71.47 10.34
C LEU A 5 -20.30 71.39 8.96
N ASP A 6 -21.19 72.34 8.69
CA ASP A 6 -21.66 72.68 7.36
C ASP A 6 -20.50 73.34 6.61
N TRP A 7 -20.02 72.66 5.58
CA TRP A 7 -19.21 73.25 4.53
C TRP A 7 -20.17 73.47 3.35
N GLU A 8 -20.65 74.69 3.21
CA GLU A 8 -21.15 75.19 1.94
C GLU A 8 -19.94 75.68 1.17
N VAL A 9 -19.48 74.89 0.21
CA VAL A 9 -18.63 75.44 -0.86
C VAL A 9 -19.50 75.72 -2.05
N GLU A 10 -19.72 77.02 -2.22
CA GLU A 10 -20.14 77.64 -3.46
C GLU A 10 -19.27 77.12 -4.60
N THR A 11 -19.80 76.15 -5.36
CA THR A 11 -19.27 75.82 -6.67
C THR A 11 -19.62 76.97 -7.61
N GLU A 12 -18.76 77.99 -7.59
CA GLU A 12 -18.75 79.02 -8.61
C GLU A 12 -18.47 78.33 -9.95
N LYS A 13 -19.54 78.15 -10.75
CA LYS A 13 -19.46 77.75 -12.15
C LYS A 13 -18.87 78.91 -12.93
N THR A 14 -17.56 79.08 -12.83
CA THR A 14 -16.82 79.96 -13.74
C THR A 14 -16.72 79.22 -15.06
N SER A 15 -17.66 79.49 -15.96
CA SER A 15 -17.55 79.14 -17.37
C SER A 15 -16.36 79.90 -17.95
N THR A 16 -15.16 79.30 -17.84
CA THR A 16 -13.99 79.77 -18.58
C THR A 16 -14.26 79.51 -20.05
N ARG A 17 -14.74 80.57 -20.71
CA ARG A 17 -14.68 80.79 -22.15
C ARG A 17 -13.35 80.24 -22.65
N THR A 18 -13.40 79.16 -23.42
CA THR A 18 -12.25 78.59 -24.13
C THR A 18 -11.79 79.59 -25.19
N LEU A 19 -11.04 80.59 -24.73
CA LEU A 19 -10.04 81.28 -25.55
C LEU A 19 -9.20 80.18 -26.19
N GLY A 20 -9.19 80.12 -27.52
CA GLY A 20 -8.47 79.12 -28.28
C GLY A 20 -7.06 78.99 -27.72
N GLU A 21 -6.79 77.86 -27.06
CA GLU A 21 -5.48 77.52 -26.52
C GLU A 21 -4.49 77.69 -27.67
N ASP A 22 -3.54 78.62 -27.52
CA ASP A 22 -2.53 78.92 -28.52
C ASP A 22 -1.95 77.57 -29.03
N PRO A 23 -2.05 77.28 -30.33
CA PRO A 23 -1.62 75.99 -30.89
C PRO A 23 -0.16 75.65 -30.53
N ALA A 24 0.68 76.64 -30.21
CA ALA A 24 2.02 76.43 -29.69
C ALA A 24 2.04 75.82 -28.28
N THR A 25 1.22 76.33 -27.34
CA THR A 25 1.16 75.84 -25.95
C THR A 25 0.53 74.44 -25.84
N LYS A 26 -0.46 74.12 -26.69
CA LYS A 26 -1.06 72.79 -26.81
C LYS A 26 -0.05 71.75 -27.34
N ARG A 27 0.80 72.14 -28.30
CA ARG A 27 1.91 71.31 -28.79
C ARG A 27 2.99 71.10 -27.73
N GLN A 28 3.30 72.11 -26.93
CA GLN A 28 4.30 72.03 -25.86
C GLN A 28 3.84 71.13 -24.72
N ARG A 29 2.57 71.21 -24.29
CA ARG A 29 1.99 70.28 -23.29
C ARG A 29 1.94 68.84 -23.80
N ARG A 30 1.59 68.63 -25.07
CA ARG A 30 1.65 67.30 -25.70
C ARG A 30 3.08 66.75 -25.72
N ARG A 31 4.08 67.56 -26.07
CA ARG A 31 5.50 67.17 -26.01
C ARG A 31 5.95 66.87 -24.58
N ALA A 32 5.59 67.69 -23.60
CA ALA A 32 5.94 67.46 -22.19
C ALA A 32 5.30 66.18 -21.64
N ARG A 33 4.01 65.93 -21.94
CA ARG A 33 3.33 64.68 -21.56
C ARG A 33 3.92 63.46 -22.28
N LEU A 34 4.29 63.60 -23.54
CA LEU A 34 4.91 62.53 -24.32
C LEU A 34 6.33 62.24 -23.82
N ASN A 35 7.10 63.26 -23.46
CA ASN A 35 8.42 63.12 -22.84
C ASN A 35 8.32 62.48 -21.44
N LEU A 36 7.32 62.86 -20.63
CA LEU A 36 7.05 62.21 -19.34
C LEU A 36 6.67 60.74 -19.51
N LEU A 37 5.76 60.43 -20.46
CA LEU A 37 5.38 59.06 -20.77
C LEU A 37 6.57 58.24 -21.28
N LEU A 38 7.43 58.81 -22.13
CA LEU A 38 8.67 58.18 -22.57
C LEU A 38 9.65 57.96 -21.42
N ALA A 39 9.75 58.90 -20.47
CA ALA A 39 10.59 58.75 -19.29
C ALA A 39 10.06 57.64 -18.36
N ILE A 40 8.75 57.58 -18.14
CA ILE A 40 8.09 56.52 -17.36
C ILE A 40 8.27 55.16 -18.04
N LEU A 41 8.06 55.08 -19.37
CA LEU A 41 8.27 53.86 -20.14
C LEU A 41 9.74 53.44 -20.16
N GLY A 42 10.67 54.40 -20.26
CA GLY A 42 12.10 54.15 -20.17
C GLY A 42 12.47 53.58 -18.80
N PHE A 43 11.98 54.18 -17.71
CA PHE A 43 12.20 53.70 -16.35
C PHE A 43 11.58 52.32 -16.11
N ALA A 44 10.34 52.11 -16.54
CA ALA A 44 9.69 50.80 -16.48
C ALA A 44 10.46 49.75 -17.30
N GLY A 45 10.98 50.12 -18.48
CA GLY A 45 11.82 49.26 -19.30
C GLY A 45 13.13 48.86 -18.60
N VAL A 46 13.77 49.77 -17.88
CA VAL A 46 14.96 49.46 -17.06
C VAL A 46 14.61 48.50 -15.93
N ILE A 47 13.49 48.71 -15.23
CA ILE A 47 13.03 47.81 -14.16
C ILE A 47 12.76 46.41 -14.71
N VAL A 48 11.97 46.30 -15.79
CA VAL A 48 11.66 45.00 -16.43
C VAL A 48 12.93 44.33 -16.92
N GLY A 49 13.87 45.07 -17.52
CA GLY A 49 15.16 44.55 -17.95
C GLY A 49 16.03 44.04 -16.80
N ALA A 50 16.03 44.74 -15.66
CA ALA A 50 16.74 44.30 -14.46
C ALA A 50 16.14 43.02 -13.86
N PHE A 51 14.81 42.94 -13.74
CA PHE A 51 14.13 41.71 -13.31
C PHE A 51 14.41 40.53 -14.25
N TRP A 52 14.40 40.77 -15.55
CA TRP A 52 14.71 39.74 -16.54
C TRP A 52 16.17 39.28 -16.43
N GLY A 53 17.12 40.21 -16.28
CA GLY A 53 18.54 39.89 -16.07
C GLY A 53 18.79 39.06 -14.80
N ILE A 54 18.17 39.46 -13.68
CA ILE A 54 18.28 38.71 -12.42
C ILE A 54 17.71 37.29 -12.59
N LYS A 55 16.54 37.16 -13.22
CA LYS A 55 15.95 35.85 -13.51
C LYS A 55 16.89 34.98 -14.35
N THR A 56 17.47 35.51 -15.42
CA THR A 56 18.38 34.73 -16.28
C THR A 56 19.62 34.23 -15.54
N VAL A 57 20.18 35.02 -14.62
CA VAL A 57 21.34 34.61 -13.82
C VAL A 57 20.97 33.51 -12.84
N ILE A 58 19.79 33.59 -12.22
CA ILE A 58 19.29 32.55 -11.32
C ILE A 58 19.01 31.25 -12.09
N ASP A 59 18.35 31.35 -13.25
CA ASP A 59 18.07 30.20 -14.11
C ASP A 59 19.38 29.53 -14.57
N GLU A 60 20.40 30.30 -14.94
CA GLU A 60 21.70 29.76 -15.33
C GLU A 60 22.44 29.10 -14.16
N ALA A 61 22.40 29.68 -12.96
CA ALA A 61 22.98 29.08 -11.76
C ALA A 61 22.29 27.74 -11.42
N ASN A 62 20.96 27.71 -11.46
CA ASN A 62 20.18 26.49 -11.23
C ASN A 62 20.49 25.40 -12.26
N ASN A 63 20.57 25.76 -13.55
CA ASN A 63 20.92 24.82 -14.61
C ASN A 63 22.31 24.21 -14.41
N ARG A 64 23.30 25.01 -13.96
CA ARG A 64 24.65 24.49 -13.66
C ARG A 64 24.63 23.53 -12.47
N LEU A 65 23.90 23.85 -11.41
CA LEU A 65 23.74 22.97 -10.25
C LEU A 65 23.10 21.65 -10.63
N GLU A 66 22.01 21.71 -11.41
CA GLU A 66 21.31 20.52 -11.90
C GLU A 66 22.19 19.68 -12.83
N THR A 67 22.91 20.31 -13.77
CA THR A 67 23.81 19.59 -14.69
C THR A 67 24.91 18.85 -13.91
N SER A 68 25.55 19.53 -12.95
CA SER A 68 26.58 18.91 -12.10
C SER A 68 26.02 17.74 -11.27
N LEU A 69 24.76 17.83 -10.80
CA LEU A 69 24.09 16.74 -10.10
C LEU A 69 23.84 15.55 -11.04
N ARG A 70 23.35 15.81 -12.25
CA ARG A 70 23.13 14.77 -13.28
C ARG A 70 24.42 14.04 -13.63
N ASP A 71 25.52 14.76 -13.80
CA ASP A 71 26.85 14.18 -14.07
C ASP A 71 27.32 13.30 -12.91
N THR A 72 27.04 13.71 -11.66
CA THR A 72 27.37 12.92 -10.46
C THR A 72 26.57 11.61 -10.40
N VAL A 73 25.27 11.67 -10.67
CA VAL A 73 24.39 10.50 -10.73
C VAL A 73 24.83 9.55 -11.86
N GLU A 74 25.19 10.09 -13.03
CA GLU A 74 25.70 9.29 -14.14
C GLU A 74 27.03 8.61 -13.79
N ALA A 75 27.95 9.31 -13.12
CA ALA A 75 29.21 8.74 -12.66
C ALA A 75 28.99 7.60 -11.65
N GLU A 76 28.05 7.76 -10.71
CA GLU A 76 27.70 6.73 -9.72
C GLU A 76 27.15 5.48 -10.39
N ILE A 77 26.19 5.65 -11.31
CA ILE A 77 25.57 4.54 -12.04
C ILE A 77 26.60 3.86 -12.96
N THR A 78 27.50 4.62 -13.57
CA THR A 78 28.60 4.08 -14.37
C THR A 78 29.53 3.23 -13.52
N ALA A 79 29.89 3.69 -12.31
CA ALA A 79 30.71 2.93 -11.38
C ALA A 79 30.04 1.59 -11.00
N LEU A 80 28.72 1.59 -10.77
CA LEU A 80 27.96 0.35 -10.55
C LEU A 80 27.98 -0.59 -11.75
N ARG A 81 27.78 -0.06 -12.97
CA ARG A 81 27.78 -0.86 -14.22
C ARG A 81 29.11 -1.53 -14.51
N ILE A 82 30.23 -0.84 -14.28
CA ILE A 82 31.57 -1.37 -14.58
C ILE A 82 32.21 -2.14 -13.41
N GLY A 83 31.55 -2.15 -12.24
CA GLY A 83 32.06 -2.81 -11.04
C GLY A 83 33.24 -2.10 -10.39
N ASP A 84 33.35 -0.78 -10.49
CA ASP A 84 34.41 0.00 -9.81
C ASP A 84 33.95 0.47 -8.43
N ILE A 85 34.22 -0.34 -7.41
CA ILE A 85 33.88 -0.03 -6.02
C ILE A 85 34.55 1.26 -5.51
N ASN A 86 35.76 1.57 -5.98
CA ASN A 86 36.47 2.76 -5.50
C ASN A 86 35.82 4.02 -6.10
N ALA A 87 35.45 4.00 -7.37
CA ALA A 87 34.71 5.10 -7.98
C ALA A 87 33.34 5.30 -7.33
N PHE A 88 32.63 4.20 -7.04
CA PHE A 88 31.34 4.25 -6.36
C PHE A 88 31.43 4.87 -4.96
N LEU A 89 32.37 4.37 -4.14
CA LEU A 89 32.54 4.86 -2.77
C LEU A 89 33.05 6.30 -2.69
N ARG A 90 33.84 6.77 -3.68
CA ARG A 90 34.26 8.17 -3.75
C ARG A 90 33.10 9.15 -3.87
N ILE A 91 31.92 8.73 -4.34
CA ILE A 91 30.73 9.58 -4.47
C ILE A 91 29.93 9.61 -3.16
N GLN A 92 30.11 8.60 -2.32
CA GLN A 92 29.41 8.48 -1.03
C GLN A 92 30.06 9.38 0.01
N ARG A 93 29.24 10.03 0.84
CA ARG A 93 29.73 10.78 2.01
C ARG A 93 28.74 10.69 3.16
N SER A 94 29.23 10.45 4.36
CA SER A 94 28.43 10.63 5.58
C SER A 94 29.31 10.89 6.80
N ALA A 95 28.68 11.22 7.92
CA ALA A 95 29.35 11.37 9.21
C ALA A 95 29.64 10.03 9.93
N THR A 96 29.16 8.89 9.43
CA THR A 96 29.25 7.59 10.10
C THR A 96 29.80 6.49 9.19
N ASP A 97 30.61 5.60 9.77
CA ASP A 97 31.14 4.41 9.07
C ASP A 97 30.03 3.43 8.66
N ALA A 98 28.87 3.50 9.33
CA ALA A 98 27.71 2.67 9.04
C ALA A 98 27.16 2.89 7.63
N TRP A 99 27.18 4.13 7.15
CA TRP A 99 26.77 4.44 5.77
C TRP A 99 27.70 3.80 4.75
N GLU A 100 29.01 3.94 4.93
CA GLU A 100 29.97 3.37 3.98
C GLU A 100 29.84 1.84 3.94
N ALA A 101 29.67 1.19 5.10
CA ALA A 101 29.40 -0.23 5.18
C ALA A 101 28.10 -0.63 4.45
N GLN A 102 27.03 0.15 4.61
CA GLN A 102 25.77 -0.06 3.89
C GLN A 102 25.96 0.08 2.38
N GLN A 103 26.69 1.11 1.92
CA GLN A 103 26.95 1.33 0.50
C GLN A 103 27.83 0.24 -0.10
N ARG A 104 28.81 -0.30 0.64
CA ARG A 104 29.59 -1.48 0.20
C ARG A 104 28.69 -2.71 0.02
N ALA A 105 27.75 -2.94 0.94
CA ALA A 105 26.80 -4.04 0.83
C ALA A 105 25.83 -3.87 -0.35
N GLU A 106 25.36 -2.64 -0.57
CA GLU A 106 24.52 -2.29 -1.71
C GLU A 106 25.26 -2.49 -3.04
N PHE A 107 26.50 -2.04 -3.14
CA PHE A 107 27.35 -2.27 -4.31
C PHE A 107 27.45 -3.76 -4.64
N ASN A 108 27.75 -4.60 -3.64
CA ASN A 108 27.83 -6.05 -3.83
C ASN A 108 26.49 -6.64 -4.30
N THR A 109 25.38 -6.14 -3.74
CA THR A 109 24.03 -6.56 -4.15
C THR A 109 23.78 -6.24 -5.63
N TYR A 110 24.15 -5.05 -6.10
CA TYR A 110 24.07 -4.72 -7.53
C TYR A 110 24.96 -5.61 -8.40
N GLN A 111 26.20 -5.90 -7.96
CA GLN A 111 27.08 -6.81 -8.71
C GLN A 111 26.47 -8.22 -8.81
N GLU A 112 25.84 -8.71 -7.75
CA GLU A 112 25.13 -10.00 -7.79
C GLU A 112 23.94 -9.99 -8.73
N ILE A 113 23.13 -8.93 -8.74
CA ILE A 113 21.99 -8.80 -9.66
C ILE A 113 22.47 -8.77 -11.11
N LEU A 114 23.47 -7.93 -11.42
CA LEU A 114 24.06 -7.82 -12.76
C LEU A 114 24.70 -9.14 -13.23
N TYR A 115 25.28 -9.92 -12.30
CA TYR A 115 25.84 -11.23 -12.61
C TYR A 115 24.77 -12.29 -12.89
N ARG A 116 23.64 -12.25 -12.19
CA ARG A 116 22.57 -13.27 -12.30
C ARG A 116 21.58 -13.01 -13.44
N SER A 117 21.43 -11.77 -13.88
CA SER A 117 20.36 -11.36 -14.79
C SER A 117 20.92 -10.63 -16.00
N GLU A 118 20.75 -11.22 -17.19
CA GLU A 118 21.13 -10.60 -18.46
C GLU A 118 20.18 -9.46 -18.88
N THR A 119 18.99 -9.37 -18.27
CA THR A 119 17.97 -8.37 -18.60
C THR A 119 17.96 -7.18 -17.65
N THR A 120 18.79 -7.22 -16.59
CA THR A 120 18.95 -6.08 -15.68
C THR A 120 19.75 -4.96 -16.34
N GLN A 121 19.21 -3.74 -16.26
CA GLN A 121 19.81 -2.52 -16.79
C GLN A 121 19.71 -1.42 -15.73
N LEU A 122 20.85 -0.97 -15.21
CA LEU A 122 20.92 0.27 -14.44
C LEU A 122 20.85 1.41 -15.44
N THR A 123 19.68 1.98 -15.72
CA THR A 123 19.49 2.81 -16.93
C THR A 123 20.19 4.16 -16.89
N GLY A 124 20.45 4.72 -15.70
CA GLY A 124 20.93 6.09 -15.60
C GLY A 124 19.84 7.14 -15.81
N GLN A 125 18.62 6.72 -16.14
CA GLN A 125 17.55 7.65 -16.43
C GLN A 125 17.04 8.28 -15.14
N ILE A 126 17.16 9.60 -15.09
CA ILE A 126 16.61 10.40 -14.00
C ILE A 126 15.17 10.76 -14.34
N LEU A 127 14.24 10.35 -13.49
CA LEU A 127 12.80 10.57 -13.62
C LEU A 127 12.38 11.91 -13.02
N ASP A 128 13.00 12.31 -11.91
CA ASP A 128 12.70 13.53 -11.16
C ASP A 128 13.96 14.04 -10.46
N ILE A 129 14.08 15.36 -10.34
CA ILE A 129 15.12 16.04 -9.56
C ILE A 129 14.45 17.17 -8.78
N GLU A 130 14.63 17.18 -7.47
CA GLU A 130 14.29 18.31 -6.61
C GLU A 130 15.58 18.83 -5.94
N ILE A 131 15.83 20.14 -6.04
CA ILE A 131 17.00 20.81 -5.44
C ILE A 131 16.53 21.88 -4.47
N ASP A 132 17.01 21.80 -3.23
CA ASP A 132 16.85 22.77 -2.15
C ASP A 132 18.24 23.00 -1.55
N ASP A 133 19.06 23.81 -2.23
CA ASP A 133 20.50 23.98 -1.95
C ASP A 133 20.75 24.19 -0.45
N PRO A 134 21.61 23.36 0.19
CA PRO A 134 22.60 22.47 -0.41
C PRO A 134 22.18 21.02 -0.65
N ARG A 135 20.91 20.64 -0.46
CA ARG A 135 20.45 19.25 -0.64
C ARG A 135 19.70 19.05 -1.95
N ALA A 136 19.73 17.82 -2.44
CA ALA A 136 18.95 17.41 -3.59
C ALA A 136 18.43 15.99 -3.42
N ARG A 137 17.34 15.69 -4.12
CA ARG A 137 16.72 14.37 -4.19
C ARG A 137 16.56 14.02 -5.66
N VAL A 138 16.96 12.82 -6.02
CA VAL A 138 16.93 12.33 -7.40
C VAL A 138 16.16 11.02 -7.44
N ALA A 139 15.17 10.92 -8.32
CA ALA A 139 14.50 9.67 -8.63
C ALA A 139 15.17 9.03 -9.85
N VAL A 140 15.78 7.86 -9.66
CA VAL A 140 16.51 7.12 -10.70
C VAL A 140 15.73 5.88 -11.10
N GLN A 141 15.68 5.61 -12.41
CA GLN A 141 15.10 4.38 -12.95
C GLN A 141 16.13 3.25 -13.07
N GLU A 142 15.72 2.06 -12.68
CA GLU A 142 16.43 0.81 -12.84
C GLU A 142 15.50 -0.21 -13.49
N ILE A 143 15.99 -1.02 -14.42
CA ILE A 143 15.22 -2.14 -14.96
C ILE A 143 15.84 -3.41 -14.40
N ILE A 144 15.08 -4.18 -13.62
CA ILE A 144 15.56 -5.43 -13.01
C ILE A 144 14.64 -6.54 -13.49
N ASP A 145 15.22 -7.57 -14.12
CA ASP A 145 14.47 -8.67 -14.71
C ASP A 145 13.35 -8.22 -15.67
N GLY A 146 13.59 -7.13 -16.42
CA GLY A 146 12.62 -6.54 -17.35
C GLY A 146 11.52 -5.69 -16.70
N VAL A 147 11.53 -5.52 -15.38
CA VAL A 147 10.56 -4.69 -14.63
C VAL A 147 11.20 -3.34 -14.26
N PRO A 148 10.55 -2.20 -14.55
CA PRO A 148 11.08 -0.89 -14.18
C PRO A 148 10.82 -0.58 -12.69
N TYR A 149 11.86 -0.15 -12.00
CA TYR A 149 11.86 0.30 -10.63
C TYR A 149 12.37 1.74 -10.54
N THR A 150 11.85 2.48 -9.58
CA THR A 150 12.30 3.80 -9.16
C THR A 150 12.96 3.69 -7.80
N ARG A 151 14.14 4.29 -7.68
CA ARG A 151 14.86 4.44 -6.42
C ARG A 151 15.11 5.93 -6.15
N ILE A 152 14.99 6.33 -4.89
CA ILE A 152 15.21 7.70 -4.46
C ILE A 152 16.59 7.82 -3.83
N TRP A 153 17.40 8.70 -4.38
CA TRP A 153 18.75 9.03 -3.89
C TRP A 153 18.80 10.45 -3.35
N PHE A 154 19.62 10.64 -2.33
CA PHE A 154 19.80 11.93 -1.67
C PHE A 154 21.22 12.41 -1.86
N TYR A 155 21.36 13.67 -2.23
CA TYR A 155 22.64 14.31 -2.46
C TYR A 155 22.78 15.55 -1.60
N TRP A 156 24.00 15.82 -1.19
CA TRP A 156 24.39 17.06 -0.54
C TRP A 156 25.55 17.68 -1.30
N ARG A 157 25.45 18.99 -1.56
CA ARG A 157 26.48 19.78 -2.21
C ARG A 157 27.44 20.30 -1.16
N TYR A 158 28.72 19.99 -1.32
CA TYR A 158 29.78 20.53 -0.49
C TYR A 158 30.51 21.60 -1.30
N ASP A 159 30.75 22.77 -0.71
CA ASP A 159 31.49 23.85 -1.39
C ASP A 159 33.00 23.56 -1.44
N GLU A 160 33.51 22.80 -0.47
CA GLU A 160 34.89 22.31 -0.40
C GLU A 160 34.90 20.81 -0.09
N ASP A 161 35.80 20.07 -0.73
CA ASP A 161 36.06 18.68 -0.38
C ASP A 161 37.53 18.46 -0.01
N ILE A 162 37.83 17.34 0.67
CA ILE A 162 39.20 17.01 1.06
C ILE A 162 39.59 15.74 0.32
N ASP A 163 40.67 15.79 -0.44
CA ASP A 163 41.29 14.60 -1.01
C ASP A 163 41.82 13.72 0.14
N GLU A 164 41.22 12.56 0.35
CA GLU A 164 41.59 11.63 1.43
C GLU A 164 43.03 11.10 1.30
N LEU A 165 43.59 11.07 0.09
CA LEU A 165 44.96 10.60 -0.16
C LEU A 165 46.00 11.71 0.08
N THR A 166 45.65 12.97 -0.20
CA THR A 166 46.61 14.10 -0.13
C THR A 166 46.34 15.08 1.00
N GLY A 167 45.18 15.00 1.65
CA GLY A 167 44.72 15.92 2.69
C GLY A 167 44.48 17.35 2.20
N ARG A 168 44.40 17.57 0.88
CA ARG A 168 44.26 18.90 0.28
C ARG A 168 42.81 19.22 -0.05
N PRO A 169 42.41 20.50 0.06
CA PRO A 169 41.13 20.95 -0.46
C PRO A 169 41.05 20.70 -1.97
N THR A 170 39.98 20.06 -2.42
CA THR A 170 39.59 19.93 -3.82
C THR A 170 38.30 20.72 -4.08
N GLU A 171 38.00 20.98 -5.35
CA GLU A 171 36.70 21.53 -5.72
C GLU A 171 35.59 20.63 -5.16
N GLY A 172 34.67 21.24 -4.42
CA GLY A 172 33.52 20.56 -3.85
C GLY A 172 32.54 20.07 -4.93
N GLY A 173 31.58 19.27 -4.52
CA GLY A 173 30.61 18.69 -5.44
C GLY A 173 29.46 18.02 -4.73
N TRP A 174 28.58 17.41 -5.52
CA TRP A 174 27.50 16.58 -5.01
C TRP A 174 28.05 15.26 -4.49
N ARG A 175 27.59 14.86 -3.30
CA ARG A 175 27.89 13.57 -2.70
C ARG A 175 26.59 12.87 -2.34
N HIS A 176 26.52 11.56 -2.58
CA HIS A 176 25.40 10.75 -2.14
C HIS A 176 25.49 10.55 -0.63
N VAL A 177 24.43 10.95 0.07
CA VAL A 177 24.32 10.96 1.53
C VAL A 177 23.18 10.03 2.01
N PRO A 178 23.15 9.67 3.30
CA PRO A 178 22.01 8.97 3.88
C PRO A 178 20.67 9.66 3.60
N PRO A 179 19.55 8.91 3.50
CA PRO A 179 18.25 9.48 3.20
C PRO A 179 17.82 10.59 4.17
N ASP A 180 17.44 11.76 3.62
CA ASP A 180 16.81 12.84 4.37
C ASP A 180 15.30 12.79 4.16
N TYR A 181 14.61 12.05 5.03
CA TYR A 181 13.16 11.91 4.98
C TYR A 181 12.38 13.20 5.28
N THR A 182 13.05 14.26 5.74
CA THR A 182 12.42 15.59 5.85
C THR A 182 12.26 16.26 4.48
N PHE A 183 12.99 15.80 3.47
CA PHE A 183 12.97 16.28 2.10
C PHE A 183 12.19 15.34 1.15
N TRP A 184 11.04 14.87 1.61
CA TRP A 184 10.18 13.93 0.87
C TRP A 184 9.05 14.63 0.06
N GLY A 185 9.04 15.95 0.05
CA GLY A 185 8.06 16.78 -0.64
C GLY A 185 6.88 17.21 0.24
N ALA A 186 6.03 18.08 -0.31
CA ALA A 186 4.89 18.64 0.41
C ALA A 186 3.85 17.55 0.75
N PRO A 187 3.11 17.69 1.86
CA PRO A 187 2.02 16.79 2.20
C PRO A 187 0.88 16.91 1.18
N GLY A 188 0.27 15.77 0.88
CA GLY A 188 -0.91 15.66 0.04
C GLY A 188 -1.89 14.64 0.63
N VAL A 189 -3.13 14.73 0.16
CA VAL A 189 -4.22 13.85 0.59
C VAL A 189 -4.96 13.36 -0.65
N TYR A 190 -5.19 12.05 -0.71
CA TYR A 190 -6.26 11.47 -1.52
C TYR A 190 -7.51 11.42 -0.66
N ASP A 191 -8.56 12.11 -1.11
CA ASP A 191 -9.86 12.24 -0.44
C ASP A 191 -10.84 11.28 -1.13
N GLY A 192 -11.07 10.13 -0.48
CA GLY A 192 -11.89 9.02 -0.98
C GLY A 192 -13.25 8.96 -0.32
N GLN A 193 -14.08 8.00 -0.75
CA GLN A 193 -15.38 7.79 -0.11
C GLN A 193 -15.24 7.05 1.23
N TYR A 194 -14.35 6.06 1.30
CA TYR A 194 -14.15 5.23 2.48
C TYR A 194 -12.77 5.43 3.09
N VAL A 195 -11.81 5.95 2.31
CA VAL A 195 -10.41 6.08 2.71
C VAL A 195 -9.86 7.46 2.40
N ASP A 196 -9.21 8.04 3.40
CA ASP A 196 -8.33 9.20 3.24
C ASP A 196 -6.87 8.73 3.26
N VAL A 197 -6.10 8.99 2.21
CA VAL A 197 -4.67 8.64 2.18
C VAL A 197 -3.82 9.90 2.29
N ASN A 198 -3.17 10.06 3.46
CA ASN A 198 -2.14 11.05 3.69
C ASN A 198 -0.80 10.55 3.15
N TYR A 199 -0.17 11.34 2.29
CA TYR A 199 1.11 11.03 1.68
C TYR A 199 2.00 12.27 1.56
N LEU A 200 3.26 12.08 1.23
CA LEU A 200 4.22 13.14 0.93
C LEU A 200 4.52 13.17 -0.58
N GLY A 201 5.15 14.23 -1.07
CA GLY A 201 5.28 14.52 -2.51
C GLY A 201 5.83 13.36 -3.36
N VAL A 202 6.87 12.67 -2.91
CA VAL A 202 7.43 11.48 -3.59
C VAL A 202 6.41 10.35 -3.72
N ASP A 203 5.54 10.19 -2.73
CA ASP A 203 4.55 9.12 -2.67
C ASP A 203 3.25 9.46 -3.41
N ALA A 204 3.16 10.61 -4.10
CA ALA A 204 1.88 11.10 -4.61
C ALA A 204 1.18 10.11 -5.57
N GLU A 205 1.93 9.46 -6.47
CA GLU A 205 1.35 8.47 -7.39
C GLU A 205 0.93 7.19 -6.66
N PHE A 206 1.80 6.70 -5.76
CA PHE A 206 1.51 5.55 -4.90
C PHE A 206 0.28 5.79 -4.02
N GLY A 207 0.20 6.93 -3.35
CA GLY A 207 -0.91 7.30 -2.47
C GLY A 207 -2.25 7.38 -3.19
N ARG A 208 -2.28 7.96 -4.41
CA ARG A 208 -3.51 7.99 -5.23
C ARG A 208 -3.90 6.60 -5.75
N SER A 209 -2.92 5.83 -6.24
CA SER A 209 -3.18 4.47 -6.72
C SER A 209 -3.68 3.56 -5.60
N MET A 210 -3.07 3.65 -4.42
CA MET A 210 -3.50 2.91 -3.24
C MET A 210 -4.89 3.38 -2.78
N GLY A 211 -5.11 4.68 -2.62
CA GLY A 211 -6.39 5.22 -2.15
C GLY A 211 -7.59 4.77 -3.00
N SER A 212 -7.48 4.94 -4.32
CA SER A 212 -8.52 4.46 -5.26
C SER A 212 -8.76 2.96 -5.20
N THR A 213 -7.68 2.16 -5.08
CA THR A 213 -7.78 0.70 -4.97
C THR A 213 -8.45 0.29 -3.65
N LEU A 214 -8.09 0.95 -2.54
CA LEU A 214 -8.66 0.65 -1.22
C LEU A 214 -10.14 1.02 -1.13
N ASP A 215 -10.55 2.14 -1.72
CA ASP A 215 -11.96 2.53 -1.81
C ASP A 215 -12.79 1.44 -2.53
N GLU A 216 -12.30 0.93 -3.66
CA GLU A 216 -12.95 -0.17 -4.40
C GLU A 216 -13.03 -1.46 -3.56
N TRP A 217 -11.94 -1.83 -2.89
CA TRP A 217 -11.89 -3.01 -2.02
C TRP A 217 -12.86 -2.92 -0.85
N ILE A 218 -12.90 -1.78 -0.16
CA ILE A 218 -13.82 -1.58 0.95
C ILE A 218 -15.25 -1.59 0.46
N GLN A 219 -15.55 -0.92 -0.66
CA GLN A 219 -16.89 -0.98 -1.26
C GLN A 219 -17.30 -2.42 -1.61
N LEU A 220 -16.37 -3.23 -2.14
CA LEU A 220 -16.62 -4.64 -2.44
C LEU A 220 -16.83 -5.48 -1.18
N GLY A 221 -15.98 -5.33 -0.18
CA GLY A 221 -16.09 -6.06 1.08
C GLY A 221 -17.37 -5.70 1.84
N CYS A 222 -17.76 -4.43 1.82
CA CYS A 222 -18.93 -3.95 2.53
C CYS A 222 -20.27 -4.29 1.88
N ARG A 223 -20.28 -4.56 0.57
CA ARG A 223 -21.43 -5.21 -0.08
C ARG A 223 -21.66 -6.62 0.45
N ALA A 224 -20.61 -7.36 0.78
CA ALA A 224 -20.72 -8.72 1.31
C ALA A 224 -20.96 -8.76 2.83
N LEU A 225 -20.33 -7.87 3.59
CA LEU A 225 -20.30 -7.94 5.06
C LEU A 225 -21.26 -6.99 5.78
N ASP A 226 -21.94 -6.10 5.06
CA ASP A 226 -22.86 -5.11 5.63
C ASP A 226 -22.17 -4.23 6.69
N CYS A 227 -21.18 -3.44 6.23
CA CYS A 227 -20.31 -2.58 7.05
C CYS A 227 -21.00 -1.29 7.56
N THR A 228 -22.21 -1.38 8.11
CA THR A 228 -22.93 -0.18 8.61
C THR A 228 -22.20 0.57 9.72
N ALA A 229 -21.31 -0.10 10.45
CA ALA A 229 -20.51 0.48 11.53
C ALA A 229 -19.14 1.04 11.09
N LEU A 230 -18.80 0.95 9.80
CA LEU A 230 -17.49 1.36 9.31
C LEU A 230 -17.32 2.88 9.38
N GLN A 231 -16.27 3.32 10.06
CA GLN A 231 -15.81 4.71 10.01
C GLN A 231 -14.85 4.89 8.82
N PRO A 232 -14.69 6.11 8.30
CA PRO A 232 -13.65 6.41 7.33
C PRO A 232 -12.28 5.96 7.84
N ILE A 233 -11.54 5.23 7.01
CA ILE A 233 -10.19 4.76 7.33
C ILE A 233 -9.20 5.84 6.89
N THR A 234 -8.32 6.25 7.79
CA THR A 234 -7.18 7.09 7.41
C THR A 234 -5.98 6.20 7.14
N VAL A 235 -5.32 6.39 6.02
CA VAL A 235 -4.03 5.75 5.72
C VAL A 235 -2.95 6.81 5.75
N SER A 236 -1.86 6.54 6.46
CA SER A 236 -0.68 7.40 6.47
C SER A 236 0.49 6.67 5.84
N ILE A 237 0.95 7.16 4.68
CA ILE A 237 2.19 6.71 4.06
C ILE A 237 3.34 7.51 4.65
N GLN A 238 4.34 6.82 5.22
CA GLN A 238 5.48 7.46 5.85
C GLN A 238 6.80 6.79 5.42
N PRO A 239 7.85 7.57 5.11
CA PRO A 239 9.15 7.01 4.77
C PRO A 239 10.01 6.64 6.00
N SER A 240 9.59 7.00 7.21
CA SER A 240 10.29 6.64 8.45
C SER A 240 9.34 6.54 9.64
N GLY A 241 9.82 5.96 10.75
CA GLY A 241 9.05 5.86 12.00
C GLY A 241 7.99 4.76 12.04
N VAL A 242 7.86 3.98 10.96
CA VAL A 242 6.94 2.84 10.85
C VAL A 242 7.77 1.56 10.62
N PRO A 243 7.74 0.57 11.53
CA PRO A 243 8.56 -0.64 11.39
C PRO A 243 7.96 -1.64 10.40
N THR A 244 6.62 -1.71 10.30
CA THR A 244 5.86 -2.61 9.43
C THR A 244 4.54 -1.96 9.03
N ASN A 245 3.98 -2.34 7.89
CA ASN A 245 2.63 -1.95 7.53
C ASN A 245 1.64 -2.52 8.55
N GLY A 246 0.66 -1.73 8.98
CA GLY A 246 -0.30 -2.19 9.99
C GLY A 246 -1.12 -1.08 10.62
N TRP A 247 -2.16 -1.50 11.34
CA TRP A 247 -3.02 -0.59 12.10
C TRP A 247 -2.27 0.05 13.26
N ASP A 248 -2.56 1.33 13.50
CA ASP A 248 -2.04 2.04 14.65
C ASP A 248 -2.61 1.48 15.96
N ALA A 249 -1.77 1.43 17.00
CA ALA A 249 -2.17 0.90 18.30
C ALA A 249 -3.04 1.88 19.11
N GLY A 250 -2.93 3.18 18.85
CA GLY A 250 -3.71 4.24 19.49
C GLY A 250 -4.97 4.64 18.72
N ASP A 251 -5.00 4.38 17.41
CA ASP A 251 -6.13 4.66 16.55
C ASP A 251 -6.45 3.47 15.63
N GLN A 252 -7.55 2.77 15.93
CA GLN A 252 -7.99 1.60 15.18
C GLN A 252 -8.41 1.88 13.73
N TRP A 253 -8.59 3.16 13.36
CA TRP A 253 -8.96 3.60 12.01
C TRP A 253 -7.79 4.19 11.22
N LEU A 254 -6.59 4.23 11.82
CA LEU A 254 -5.37 4.68 11.17
C LEU A 254 -4.53 3.48 10.71
N LEU A 255 -4.41 3.28 9.40
CA LEU A 255 -3.48 2.34 8.80
C LEU A 255 -2.16 3.05 8.48
N ARG A 256 -1.05 2.56 9.04
CA ARG A 256 0.29 3.07 8.72
C ARG A 256 0.91 2.21 7.63
N VAL A 257 1.40 2.86 6.59
CA VAL A 257 2.05 2.21 5.43
C VAL A 257 3.42 2.80 5.24
N ILE A 258 4.41 1.94 5.04
CA ILE A 258 5.78 2.32 4.72
C ILE A 258 5.81 2.75 3.26
N SER A 259 6.42 3.92 2.98
CA SER A 259 6.66 4.35 1.60
C SER A 259 7.50 3.31 0.85
N PRO A 260 7.07 2.81 -0.31
CA PRO A 260 7.85 1.85 -1.09
C PRO A 260 9.17 2.45 -1.61
N TYR A 261 9.22 3.78 -1.74
CA TYR A 261 10.34 4.54 -2.28
C TYR A 261 11.52 4.68 -1.30
N ILE A 262 11.40 4.23 -0.05
CA ILE A 262 12.56 4.09 0.86
C ILE A 262 13.55 3.03 0.36
N SER A 263 13.07 2.14 -0.50
CA SER A 263 13.85 1.06 -1.11
C SER A 263 13.74 1.15 -2.64
N ARG A 264 13.17 0.14 -3.29
CA ARG A 264 12.89 0.12 -4.73
C ARG A 264 11.39 -0.05 -4.93
N ALA A 265 10.75 0.96 -5.51
CA ALA A 265 9.34 0.92 -5.87
C ALA A 265 9.19 0.59 -7.36
N ARG A 266 8.15 -0.14 -7.77
CA ARG A 266 7.89 -0.35 -9.21
C ARG A 266 7.41 0.94 -9.85
N SER A 267 8.03 1.35 -10.95
CA SER A 267 7.66 2.59 -11.65
C SER A 267 6.36 2.45 -12.44
N ASP A 268 6.09 1.26 -12.96
CA ASP A 268 4.91 0.98 -13.80
C ASP A 268 3.65 0.65 -13.00
N MET A 269 3.83 0.18 -11.77
CA MET A 269 2.77 -0.15 -10.84
C MET A 269 3.19 0.23 -9.41
N PRO A 270 3.09 1.53 -9.03
CA PRO A 270 3.56 2.03 -7.74
C PRO A 270 2.95 1.28 -6.55
N PHE A 271 1.65 0.95 -6.62
CA PHE A 271 1.04 -0.01 -5.70
C PHE A 271 1.23 -1.43 -6.22
N SER A 272 2.40 -2.01 -5.95
CA SER A 272 2.85 -3.29 -6.49
C SER A 272 1.98 -4.49 -6.07
N PRO A 273 1.99 -5.61 -6.82
CA PRO A 273 1.21 -6.80 -6.45
C PRO A 273 1.53 -7.34 -5.04
N GLN A 274 2.81 -7.29 -4.63
CA GLN A 274 3.24 -7.72 -3.30
C GLN A 274 2.59 -6.86 -2.20
N LEU A 275 2.67 -5.52 -2.35
CA LEU A 275 2.03 -4.61 -1.40
C LEU A 275 0.51 -4.71 -1.45
N ARG A 276 -0.09 -4.95 -2.62
CA ARG A 276 -1.53 -5.19 -2.74
C ARG A 276 -1.97 -6.41 -1.95
N ASN A 277 -1.22 -7.51 -2.00
CA ASN A 277 -1.52 -8.70 -1.22
C ASN A 277 -1.41 -8.41 0.29
N GLU A 278 -0.34 -7.76 0.72
CA GLU A 278 -0.10 -7.43 2.14
C GLU A 278 -1.18 -6.49 2.70
N ILE A 279 -1.40 -5.35 2.05
CA ILE A 279 -2.41 -4.37 2.48
C ILE A 279 -3.82 -4.94 2.32
N GLY A 280 -4.07 -5.71 1.24
CA GLY A 280 -5.34 -6.37 1.02
C GLY A 280 -5.71 -7.33 2.15
N GLN A 281 -4.73 -8.08 2.67
CA GLN A 281 -4.93 -8.93 3.83
C GLN A 281 -5.26 -8.10 5.08
N ILE A 282 -4.49 -7.05 5.37
CA ILE A 282 -4.72 -6.16 6.53
C ILE A 282 -6.12 -5.52 6.51
N ILE A 283 -6.60 -5.13 5.32
CA ILE A 283 -7.93 -4.57 5.12
C ILE A 283 -9.01 -5.65 5.26
N ALA A 284 -8.84 -6.82 4.63
CA ALA A 284 -9.79 -7.93 4.74
C ALA A 284 -9.99 -8.37 6.19
N GLU A 285 -8.90 -8.53 6.95
CA GLU A 285 -8.93 -8.84 8.38
C GLU A 285 -9.71 -7.78 9.17
N ARG A 286 -9.48 -6.49 8.90
CA ARG A 286 -10.19 -5.40 9.56
C ARG A 286 -11.69 -5.42 9.27
N LEU A 287 -12.08 -5.62 8.01
CA LEU A 287 -13.49 -5.64 7.63
C LEU A 287 -14.23 -6.80 8.29
N VAL A 288 -13.62 -7.99 8.32
CA VAL A 288 -14.18 -9.16 9.02
C VAL A 288 -14.28 -8.91 10.52
N LEU A 289 -13.24 -8.31 11.13
CA LEU A 289 -13.26 -7.96 12.55
C LEU A 289 -14.37 -6.96 12.90
N ILE A 290 -14.64 -5.97 12.06
CA ILE A 290 -15.73 -5.01 12.30
C ILE A 290 -17.08 -5.69 12.14
N ALA A 291 -17.25 -6.46 11.07
CA ALA A 291 -18.47 -7.21 10.80
C ALA A 291 -18.76 -8.28 11.87
N SER A 292 -17.72 -8.75 12.56
CA SER A 292 -17.81 -9.68 13.68
C SER A 292 -18.14 -9.05 15.03
N GLY A 293 -18.35 -7.73 15.09
CA GLY A 293 -18.54 -7.02 16.35
C GLY A 293 -17.24 -6.88 17.17
N SER A 294 -16.09 -6.81 16.49
CA SER A 294 -14.75 -6.73 17.08
C SER A 294 -14.34 -7.96 17.89
N GLN A 295 -14.79 -9.14 17.46
CA GLN A 295 -14.49 -10.42 18.10
C GLN A 295 -13.81 -11.39 17.13
N TRP A 296 -12.71 -12.00 17.58
CA TRP A 296 -12.10 -13.15 16.93
C TRP A 296 -12.60 -14.42 17.58
N ALA A 297 -13.01 -15.39 16.76
CA ALA A 297 -13.41 -16.70 17.23
C ALA A 297 -12.19 -17.52 17.67
N GLU A 298 -12.41 -18.46 18.59
CA GLU A 298 -11.38 -19.39 19.02
C GLU A 298 -10.94 -20.28 17.83
N ALA A 299 -9.63 -20.43 17.64
CA ALA A 299 -9.03 -21.07 16.45
C ALA A 299 -9.47 -22.52 16.18
N THR A 300 -10.15 -23.14 17.13
CA THR A 300 -10.65 -24.52 17.11
C THR A 300 -12.14 -24.64 16.78
N THR A 301 -12.82 -23.52 16.52
CA THR A 301 -14.26 -23.45 16.25
C THR A 301 -14.57 -23.30 14.77
N ASP A 302 -15.80 -23.65 14.36
CA ASP A 302 -16.24 -23.42 12.98
C ASP A 302 -16.34 -21.92 12.67
N ALA A 303 -16.60 -21.07 13.66
CA ALA A 303 -16.58 -19.62 13.50
C ALA A 303 -15.21 -19.09 13.07
N ALA A 304 -14.12 -19.64 13.63
CA ALA A 304 -12.77 -19.27 13.21
C ALA A 304 -12.47 -19.70 11.76
N PHE A 305 -12.97 -20.88 11.35
CA PHE A 305 -12.90 -21.28 9.95
C PHE A 305 -13.63 -20.28 9.05
N VAL A 306 -14.87 -19.94 9.37
CA VAL A 306 -15.65 -18.99 8.55
C VAL A 306 -14.95 -17.63 8.48
N GLN A 307 -14.45 -17.10 9.60
CA GLN A 307 -13.69 -15.84 9.62
C GLN A 307 -12.48 -15.90 8.68
N GLN A 308 -11.64 -16.93 8.82
CA GLN A 308 -10.43 -17.06 8.01
C GLN A 308 -10.75 -17.26 6.52
N SER A 309 -11.76 -18.06 6.21
CA SER A 309 -12.20 -18.31 4.83
C SER A 309 -12.78 -17.05 4.19
N ILE A 310 -13.48 -16.20 4.94
CA ILE A 310 -13.95 -14.90 4.44
C ILE A 310 -12.78 -13.94 4.20
N ILE A 311 -11.79 -13.89 5.10
CA ILE A 311 -10.58 -13.06 4.91
C ILE A 311 -9.87 -13.47 3.61
N ALA A 312 -9.61 -14.77 3.44
CA ALA A 312 -8.95 -15.29 2.25
C ALA A 312 -9.80 -15.09 0.98
N TRP A 313 -11.13 -15.19 1.08
CA TRP A 313 -12.02 -14.95 -0.05
C TRP A 313 -12.01 -13.47 -0.47
N LEU A 314 -12.09 -12.55 0.49
CA LEU A 314 -11.98 -11.11 0.23
C LEU A 314 -10.64 -10.75 -0.40
N LEU A 315 -9.53 -11.28 0.15
CA LEU A 315 -8.20 -11.09 -0.42
C LEU A 315 -8.17 -11.56 -1.89
N GLY A 316 -8.70 -12.76 -2.18
CA GLY A 316 -8.79 -13.28 -3.54
C GLY A 316 -9.59 -12.37 -4.48
N ARG A 317 -10.66 -11.74 -3.99
CA ARG A 317 -11.43 -10.77 -4.78
C ARG A 317 -10.71 -9.43 -4.97
N PHE A 318 -9.96 -8.98 -3.97
CA PHE A 318 -9.17 -7.75 -4.02
C PHE A 318 -8.04 -7.83 -5.03
N THR A 319 -7.36 -8.98 -5.06
CA THR A 319 -6.12 -9.18 -5.83
C THR A 319 -6.34 -10.03 -7.09
N GLN A 320 -7.56 -10.53 -7.29
CA GLN A 320 -7.96 -11.40 -8.41
C GLN A 320 -7.16 -12.70 -8.45
N VAL A 321 -6.85 -13.25 -7.28
CA VAL A 321 -6.11 -14.51 -7.10
C VAL A 321 -7.05 -15.57 -6.52
N ASP A 322 -6.93 -16.81 -6.99
CA ASP A 322 -7.62 -17.94 -6.38
C ASP A 322 -6.95 -18.32 -5.06
N THR A 323 -7.67 -18.11 -3.96
CA THR A 323 -7.22 -18.41 -2.59
C THR A 323 -7.69 -19.77 -2.09
N GLY A 324 -8.41 -20.55 -2.91
CA GLY A 324 -8.90 -21.88 -2.54
C GLY A 324 -10.05 -21.87 -1.53
N THR A 325 -10.77 -20.74 -1.39
CA THR A 325 -11.91 -20.59 -0.48
C THR A 325 -13.22 -21.06 -1.12
N TYR A 326 -13.33 -22.37 -1.32
CA TYR A 326 -14.45 -22.97 -2.06
C TYR A 326 -15.79 -22.80 -1.33
N PHE A 327 -15.82 -22.95 -0.01
CA PHE A 327 -17.04 -22.86 0.79
C PHE A 327 -17.67 -21.46 0.70
N ILE A 328 -16.90 -20.40 0.97
CA ILE A 328 -17.42 -19.02 0.91
C ILE A 328 -17.71 -18.59 -0.53
N SER A 329 -16.89 -19.02 -1.50
CA SER A 329 -17.10 -18.70 -2.92
C SER A 329 -18.41 -19.31 -3.47
N SER A 330 -18.67 -20.59 -3.15
CA SER A 330 -19.91 -21.27 -3.54
C SER A 330 -21.13 -20.68 -2.83
N LEU A 331 -21.02 -20.32 -1.54
CA LEU A 331 -22.07 -19.62 -0.81
C LEU A 331 -22.46 -18.30 -1.48
N ALA A 332 -21.47 -17.44 -1.77
CA ALA A 332 -21.69 -16.15 -2.42
C ALA A 332 -22.30 -16.33 -3.83
N THR A 333 -21.86 -17.33 -4.57
CA THR A 333 -22.36 -17.60 -5.93
C THR A 333 -23.82 -18.07 -5.94
N LEU A 334 -24.20 -18.92 -4.98
CA LEU A 334 -25.53 -19.54 -4.92
C LEU A 334 -26.58 -18.67 -4.21
N TYR A 335 -26.15 -17.87 -3.23
CA TYR A 335 -27.03 -17.15 -2.30
C TYR A 335 -26.75 -15.65 -2.21
N ASP A 336 -25.95 -15.10 -3.14
CA ASP A 336 -25.48 -13.71 -3.17
C ASP A 336 -24.42 -13.36 -2.10
N ASP A 337 -23.67 -12.29 -2.34
CA ASP A 337 -22.59 -11.81 -1.48
C ASP A 337 -23.07 -11.52 -0.05
N ALA A 338 -24.31 -11.04 0.10
CA ALA A 338 -24.89 -10.71 1.40
C ALA A 338 -25.05 -11.93 2.33
N ALA A 339 -25.17 -13.14 1.78
CA ALA A 339 -25.25 -14.36 2.58
C ALA A 339 -23.94 -14.62 3.36
N VAL A 340 -22.80 -14.14 2.85
CA VAL A 340 -21.50 -14.26 3.53
C VAL A 340 -21.48 -13.47 4.83
N GLY A 341 -21.94 -12.21 4.81
CA GLY A 341 -22.04 -11.38 6.02
C GLY A 341 -23.06 -11.91 7.02
N GLN A 342 -24.19 -12.46 6.55
CA GLN A 342 -25.18 -13.11 7.41
C GLN A 342 -24.60 -14.35 8.10
N LEU A 343 -23.83 -15.17 7.37
CA LEU A 343 -23.14 -16.32 7.94
C LEU A 343 -22.13 -15.90 9.00
N LEU A 344 -21.30 -14.90 8.71
CA LEU A 344 -20.34 -14.39 9.68
C LEU A 344 -21.04 -13.98 10.99
N LYS A 345 -22.08 -13.15 10.91
CA LYS A 345 -22.81 -12.67 12.09
C LYS A 345 -23.46 -13.81 12.88
N ALA A 346 -24.04 -14.80 12.20
CA ALA A 346 -24.69 -15.93 12.85
C ALA A 346 -23.69 -16.90 13.50
N VAL A 347 -22.59 -17.20 12.80
CA VAL A 347 -21.62 -18.21 13.27
C VAL A 347 -20.83 -17.73 14.48
N ILE A 348 -20.58 -16.42 14.62
CA ILE A 348 -19.89 -15.88 15.81
C ILE A 348 -20.72 -16.08 17.08
N ALA A 349 -22.05 -16.03 16.97
CA ALA A 349 -22.92 -16.22 18.12
C ALA A 349 -23.05 -17.69 18.54
N ASP A 350 -23.06 -18.63 17.59
CA ASP A 350 -23.30 -20.06 17.83
C ASP A 350 -21.99 -20.90 17.89
N ASN A 351 -20.91 -20.40 17.31
CA ASN A 351 -19.62 -21.07 17.07
C ASN A 351 -19.67 -22.33 16.18
N ARG A 352 -20.82 -22.64 15.58
CA ARG A 352 -21.05 -23.85 14.78
C ARG A 352 -21.58 -23.53 13.39
N ILE A 353 -21.16 -24.31 12.40
CA ILE A 353 -21.60 -24.13 11.01
C ILE A 353 -23.08 -24.48 10.77
N ALA A 354 -23.74 -25.12 11.73
CA ALA A 354 -25.17 -25.48 11.71
C ALA A 354 -26.09 -24.31 11.35
N VAL A 355 -25.71 -23.08 11.73
CA VAL A 355 -26.44 -21.84 11.43
C VAL A 355 -26.59 -21.57 9.93
N LEU A 356 -25.76 -22.20 9.08
CA LEU A 356 -25.87 -22.09 7.62
C LEU A 356 -27.28 -22.45 7.14
N SER A 357 -27.93 -23.44 7.76
CA SER A 357 -29.28 -23.87 7.39
C SER A 357 -30.34 -22.77 7.53
N GLN A 358 -30.15 -21.84 8.48
CA GLN A 358 -31.04 -20.70 8.70
C GLN A 358 -30.87 -19.64 7.60
N ILE A 359 -29.68 -19.58 7.00
CA ILE A 359 -29.32 -18.59 5.98
C ILE A 359 -29.71 -19.09 4.59
N THR A 360 -29.42 -20.36 4.28
CA THR A 360 -29.75 -20.96 2.99
C THR A 360 -31.21 -21.40 2.89
N GLY A 361 -31.89 -21.57 4.02
CA GLY A 361 -33.24 -22.13 4.08
C GLY A 361 -33.29 -23.63 3.78
N THR A 362 -32.14 -24.31 3.74
CA THR A 362 -31.99 -25.74 3.43
C THR A 362 -31.21 -26.44 4.53
N SER A 363 -31.44 -27.73 4.74
CA SER A 363 -30.61 -28.52 5.66
C SER A 363 -29.18 -28.65 5.13
N LEU A 364 -28.21 -28.92 6.01
CA LEU A 364 -26.79 -28.96 5.64
C LEU A 364 -26.47 -30.00 4.56
N ASP A 365 -27.18 -31.12 4.54
CA ASP A 365 -27.06 -32.19 3.54
C ASP A 365 -27.64 -31.82 2.17
N GLN A 366 -28.55 -30.85 2.14
CA GLN A 366 -29.15 -30.32 0.92
C GLN A 366 -28.46 -29.03 0.45
N SER A 367 -27.53 -28.51 1.26
CA SER A 367 -26.76 -27.32 0.90
C SER A 367 -25.83 -27.64 -0.26
N LEU A 368 -25.90 -26.81 -1.30
CA LEU A 368 -25.09 -26.95 -2.51
C LEU A 368 -23.72 -26.28 -2.40
N VAL A 369 -23.34 -25.84 -1.20
CA VAL A 369 -22.01 -25.28 -0.93
C VAL A 369 -20.91 -26.33 -1.08
N ASP A 370 -19.73 -25.87 -1.44
CA ASP A 370 -18.55 -26.70 -1.59
C ASP A 370 -17.83 -26.89 -0.25
N TRP A 371 -17.84 -28.11 0.26
CA TRP A 371 -17.34 -28.44 1.59
C TRP A 371 -15.83 -28.77 1.65
N ARG A 372 -15.10 -28.65 0.53
CA ARG A 372 -13.69 -29.09 0.44
C ARG A 372 -12.76 -28.42 1.46
N ASP A 373 -12.74 -27.10 1.50
CA ASP A 373 -11.93 -26.33 2.43
C ASP A 373 -12.41 -26.46 3.88
N TYR A 374 -13.72 -26.61 4.11
CA TYR A 374 -14.26 -26.92 5.45
C TYR A 374 -13.75 -28.27 6.00
N PHE A 375 -13.82 -29.35 5.21
CA PHE A 375 -13.30 -30.64 5.66
C PHE A 375 -11.78 -30.68 5.76
N THR A 376 -11.08 -29.91 4.93
CA THR A 376 -9.63 -29.67 5.09
C THR A 376 -9.33 -29.04 6.45
N PHE A 377 -10.11 -28.03 6.86
CA PHE A 377 -10.00 -27.42 8.17
C PHE A 377 -10.27 -28.42 9.31
N ARG A 378 -11.34 -29.22 9.23
CA ARG A 378 -11.68 -30.22 10.26
C ARG A 378 -10.58 -31.28 10.44
N LEU A 379 -9.96 -31.74 9.35
CA LEU A 379 -8.81 -32.65 9.43
C LEU A 379 -7.55 -31.96 9.99
N GLY A 380 -7.36 -30.67 9.70
CA GLY A 380 -6.33 -29.86 10.34
C GLY A 380 -6.53 -29.70 11.84
N LEU A 381 -7.77 -29.53 12.30
CA LEU A 381 -8.12 -29.49 13.73
C LEU A 381 -7.80 -30.81 14.42
N GLU A 382 -8.15 -31.96 13.82
CA GLU A 382 -7.77 -33.27 14.35
C GLU A 382 -6.25 -33.34 14.57
N ASN A 383 -5.46 -32.93 13.57
CA ASN A 383 -4.01 -32.95 13.67
C ASN A 383 -3.49 -32.04 14.80
N ARG A 384 -4.05 -30.83 14.94
CA ARG A 384 -3.70 -29.89 15.99
C ARG A 384 -4.02 -30.45 17.38
N TYR A 385 -5.21 -31.01 17.59
CA TYR A 385 -5.57 -31.60 18.88
C TYR A 385 -4.65 -32.76 19.26
N ILE A 386 -4.20 -33.57 18.29
CA ILE A 386 -3.21 -34.62 18.55
C ILE A 386 -1.86 -34.03 18.96
N GLN A 387 -1.39 -32.96 18.29
CA GLN A 387 -0.14 -32.26 18.66
C GLN A 387 -0.19 -31.68 20.08
N GLU A 388 -1.35 -31.15 20.47
CA GLU A 388 -1.59 -30.56 21.79
C GLU A 388 -1.87 -31.60 22.88
N GLY A 389 -2.05 -32.88 22.53
CA GLY A 389 -2.47 -33.92 23.46
C GLY A 389 -3.92 -33.78 23.94
N ASN A 390 -4.75 -33.02 23.23
CA ASN A 390 -6.16 -32.79 23.55
C ASN A 390 -7.03 -33.94 23.02
N SER A 391 -7.06 -35.05 23.76
CA SER A 391 -7.85 -36.23 23.38
C SER A 391 -9.36 -35.94 23.32
N THR A 392 -9.89 -35.12 24.23
CA THR A 392 -11.30 -34.71 24.22
C THR A 392 -11.68 -33.98 22.92
N GLY A 393 -10.81 -33.10 22.43
CA GLY A 393 -10.99 -32.41 21.15
C GLY A 393 -11.01 -33.37 19.97
N VAL A 394 -10.13 -34.37 19.96
CA VAL A 394 -10.14 -35.42 18.91
C VAL A 394 -11.45 -36.21 18.95
N PHE A 395 -11.86 -36.72 20.11
CA PHE A 395 -13.08 -37.52 20.21
C PHE A 395 -14.34 -36.74 19.80
N ALA A 396 -14.37 -35.42 20.02
CA ALA A 396 -15.47 -34.55 19.59
C ALA A 396 -15.60 -34.42 18.05
N LEU A 397 -14.55 -34.72 17.28
CA LEU A 397 -14.59 -34.70 15.81
C LEU A 397 -15.15 -35.98 15.19
N TYR A 398 -15.38 -37.02 16.01
CA TYR A 398 -15.81 -38.35 15.57
C TYR A 398 -17.25 -38.63 16.00
N VAL A 399 -17.96 -39.44 15.22
CA VAL A 399 -19.29 -39.94 15.62
C VAL A 399 -19.16 -40.72 16.95
N ASN A 400 -20.11 -40.55 17.86
CA ASN A 400 -20.10 -41.23 19.16
C ASN A 400 -20.62 -42.68 19.06
N THR A 401 -19.87 -43.55 18.37
CA THR A 401 -20.07 -45.01 18.37
C THR A 401 -18.80 -45.74 18.82
N PRO A 402 -18.89 -46.94 19.40
CA PRO A 402 -17.71 -47.68 19.86
C PRO A 402 -16.63 -47.85 18.80
N GLU A 403 -17.02 -48.10 17.55
CA GLU A 403 -16.11 -48.27 16.42
C GLU A 403 -15.36 -46.97 16.11
N MET A 404 -16.06 -45.82 16.12
CA MET A 404 -15.44 -44.54 15.81
C MET A 404 -14.61 -43.99 16.96
N GLN A 405 -14.98 -44.28 18.21
CA GLN A 405 -14.15 -43.98 19.36
C GLN A 405 -12.84 -44.78 19.32
N GLN A 406 -12.88 -46.06 18.90
CA GLN A 406 -11.66 -46.83 18.68
C GLN A 406 -10.80 -46.24 17.54
N ALA A 407 -11.41 -45.84 16.42
CA ALA A 407 -10.68 -45.20 15.32
C ALA A 407 -10.04 -43.86 15.73
N ALA A 408 -10.71 -43.06 16.56
CA ALA A 408 -10.15 -41.84 17.14
C ALA A 408 -8.95 -42.13 18.05
N LEU A 409 -9.03 -43.19 18.86
CA LEU A 409 -7.92 -43.64 19.71
C LEU A 409 -6.74 -44.16 18.87
N ASP A 410 -6.99 -44.94 17.83
CA ASP A 410 -5.95 -45.42 16.92
C ASP A 410 -5.25 -44.24 16.23
N ARG A 411 -6.02 -43.23 15.83
CA ARG A 411 -5.50 -42.00 15.24
C ARG A 411 -4.63 -41.20 16.23
N LEU A 412 -5.06 -41.06 17.49
CA LEU A 412 -4.27 -40.47 18.56
C LEU A 412 -2.93 -41.21 18.75
N ASN A 413 -2.96 -42.55 18.74
CA ASN A 413 -1.77 -43.38 18.90
C ASN A 413 -0.80 -43.30 17.71
N GLN A 414 -1.28 -42.99 16.51
CA GLN A 414 -0.43 -42.74 15.33
C GLN A 414 0.35 -41.42 15.43
N GLY A 415 -0.07 -40.50 16.31
CA GLY A 415 0.56 -39.19 16.48
C GLY A 415 0.22 -38.20 15.36
N ALA A 416 0.71 -36.98 15.48
CA ALA A 416 0.40 -35.93 14.51
C ALA A 416 1.08 -36.19 13.15
N LEU A 417 0.36 -35.90 12.08
CA LEU A 417 0.91 -35.86 10.73
C LEU A 417 1.84 -34.66 10.59
N ALA A 418 2.91 -34.86 9.83
CA ALA A 418 3.86 -33.80 9.50
C ALA A 418 3.27 -32.73 8.57
N GLN A 419 2.25 -33.08 7.78
CA GLN A 419 1.55 -32.19 6.87
C GLN A 419 0.04 -32.32 7.08
N THR A 420 -0.67 -31.20 6.93
CA THR A 420 -2.13 -31.19 6.97
C THR A 420 -2.68 -31.81 5.68
N PRO A 421 -3.54 -32.83 5.77
CA PRO A 421 -4.19 -33.40 4.60
C PRO A 421 -5.10 -32.37 3.91
N THR A 422 -5.23 -32.46 2.59
CA THR A 422 -6.07 -31.55 1.78
C THR A 422 -7.21 -32.30 1.12
N VAL A 423 -8.43 -31.75 1.15
CA VAL A 423 -9.59 -32.38 0.50
C VAL A 423 -9.72 -31.83 -0.92
N THR A 424 -9.71 -32.72 -1.90
CA THR A 424 -9.74 -32.36 -3.33
C THR A 424 -11.14 -32.47 -3.94
N LEU A 425 -11.99 -33.32 -3.37
CA LEU A 425 -13.34 -33.60 -3.85
C LEU A 425 -14.25 -33.98 -2.67
N VAL A 426 -15.51 -33.53 -2.71
CA VAL A 426 -16.56 -33.97 -1.78
C VAL A 426 -17.75 -34.45 -2.61
N GLN A 427 -18.29 -35.61 -2.26
CA GLN A 427 -19.44 -36.21 -2.95
C GLN A 427 -20.48 -36.71 -1.94
N GLY A 428 -21.75 -36.53 -2.29
CA GLY A 428 -22.85 -37.19 -1.61
C GLY A 428 -22.77 -38.70 -1.76
N THR A 429 -23.08 -39.43 -0.69
CA THR A 429 -23.20 -40.89 -0.67
C THR A 429 -24.62 -41.27 -0.24
N TYR A 430 -24.95 -42.56 -0.35
CA TYR A 430 -26.16 -43.08 0.27
C TYR A 430 -26.18 -42.72 1.77
N PRO A 431 -27.34 -42.37 2.33
CA PRO A 431 -27.48 -42.18 3.77
C PRO A 431 -27.03 -43.42 4.53
N SER A 432 -26.59 -43.22 5.77
CA SER A 432 -26.27 -44.34 6.67
C SER A 432 -27.51 -45.24 6.90
N PRO A 433 -27.34 -46.46 7.44
CA PRO A 433 -28.46 -47.38 7.66
C PRO A 433 -29.61 -46.82 8.52
N ASP A 434 -29.33 -45.83 9.36
CA ASP A 434 -30.27 -45.09 10.19
C ASP A 434 -30.82 -43.81 9.53
N GLY A 435 -30.53 -43.60 8.24
CA GLY A 435 -31.03 -42.51 7.42
C GLY A 435 -30.28 -41.19 7.55
N ALA A 436 -29.19 -41.12 8.33
CA ALA A 436 -28.43 -39.88 8.46
C ALA A 436 -27.61 -39.58 7.18
N PRO A 437 -27.58 -38.32 6.72
CA PRO A 437 -26.79 -37.93 5.55
C PRO A 437 -25.29 -38.19 5.71
N GLN A 438 -24.64 -38.54 4.61
CA GLN A 438 -23.21 -38.81 4.55
C GLN A 438 -22.56 -38.11 3.35
N LEU A 439 -21.31 -37.68 3.53
CA LEU A 439 -20.44 -37.14 2.50
C LEU A 439 -19.11 -37.89 2.49
N VAL A 440 -18.59 -38.24 1.32
CA VAL A 440 -17.24 -38.79 1.15
C VAL A 440 -16.33 -37.67 0.67
N ALA A 441 -15.26 -37.43 1.43
CA ALA A 441 -14.18 -36.53 1.06
C ALA A 441 -13.00 -37.34 0.50
N THR A 442 -12.56 -37.02 -0.71
CA THR A 442 -11.28 -37.49 -1.25
C THR A 442 -10.17 -36.61 -0.71
N VAL A 443 -9.26 -37.23 0.04
CA VAL A 443 -8.19 -36.56 0.79
C VAL A 443 -6.85 -36.90 0.16
N ARG A 444 -6.02 -35.88 -0.08
CA ARG A 444 -4.65 -36.01 -0.57
C ARG A 444 -3.66 -35.70 0.54
N LEU A 445 -2.71 -36.62 0.76
CA LEU A 445 -1.59 -36.49 1.70
C LEU A 445 -0.34 -37.12 1.08
N ASN A 446 0.74 -36.36 0.91
CA ASN A 446 1.99 -36.84 0.28
C ASN A 446 1.76 -37.58 -1.05
N ASP A 447 0.94 -37.00 -1.93
CA ASP A 447 0.53 -37.59 -3.23
C ASP A 447 -0.28 -38.90 -3.15
N VAL A 448 -0.64 -39.37 -1.96
CA VAL A 448 -1.55 -40.49 -1.76
C VAL A 448 -2.96 -39.97 -1.57
N GLU A 449 -3.91 -40.53 -2.32
CA GLU A 449 -5.33 -40.26 -2.15
C GLU A 449 -6.02 -41.36 -1.36
N TYR A 450 -6.83 -40.97 -0.40
CA TYR A 450 -7.71 -41.85 0.38
C TYR A 450 -9.04 -41.17 0.64
N GLN A 451 -10.03 -41.94 1.09
CA GLN A 451 -11.37 -41.42 1.35
C GLN A 451 -11.63 -41.33 2.86
N VAL A 452 -12.29 -40.25 3.26
CA VAL A 452 -12.79 -40.05 4.63
C VAL A 452 -14.29 -39.81 4.55
N LEU A 453 -15.06 -40.57 5.31
CA LEU A 453 -16.50 -40.43 5.40
C LEU A 453 -16.83 -39.44 6.51
N PHE A 454 -17.66 -38.45 6.19
CA PHE A 454 -18.29 -37.54 7.14
C PHE A 454 -19.78 -37.85 7.23
N ARG A 455 -20.33 -37.80 8.43
CA ARG A 455 -21.73 -38.07 8.73
C ARG A 455 -22.32 -36.90 9.48
N LEU A 456 -23.54 -36.49 9.10
CA LEU A 456 -24.26 -35.43 9.77
C LEU A 456 -24.91 -35.97 11.05
N VAL A 457 -24.54 -35.42 12.22
CA VAL A 457 -25.10 -35.79 13.53
C VAL A 457 -25.37 -34.51 14.31
N GLY A 458 -26.64 -34.26 14.66
CA GLY A 458 -27.01 -33.07 15.44
C GLY A 458 -26.60 -31.75 14.79
N ASP A 459 -26.76 -31.66 13.46
CA ASP A 459 -26.35 -30.52 12.62
C ASP A 459 -24.84 -30.28 12.52
N GLU A 460 -24.01 -31.27 12.89
CA GLU A 460 -22.56 -31.22 12.76
C GLU A 460 -22.03 -32.35 11.88
N TRP A 461 -21.08 -32.03 10.99
CA TRP A 461 -20.37 -33.04 10.22
C TRP A 461 -19.25 -33.65 11.05
N LEU A 462 -19.42 -34.92 11.41
CA LEU A 462 -18.47 -35.71 12.21
C LEU A 462 -17.85 -36.82 11.37
N ARG A 463 -16.60 -37.18 11.69
CA ARG A 463 -15.89 -38.25 11.02
C ARG A 463 -16.50 -39.61 11.33
N ALA A 464 -16.73 -40.40 10.29
CA ALA A 464 -17.39 -41.71 10.33
C ALA A 464 -16.57 -42.83 9.65
N SER A 465 -15.39 -42.53 9.09
CA SER A 465 -14.40 -43.54 8.69
C SER A 465 -12.98 -42.98 8.61
#